data_AF-A0A9D6AVZ4-F1
#
_entry.id   AF-A0A9D6AVZ4-F1
#
_cell.length_a   1.000
_cell.length_b   1.000
_cell.length_c   1.000
_cell.angle_alpha   90.00
_cell.angle_beta   90.00
_cell.angle_gamma   90.00
#
_symmetry.space_group_name_H-M   'P 1'
#
loop_
_entity.id
_entity.type
_entity.pdbx_description
1 polymer ?
#
loop_
_entity_poly.entity_id
_entity_poly.type
_entity_poly.pdbx_seq_one_letter_code
_entity_poly.pdbx_strand_id
1 'polypeptide(L)'
;MSDQFVIYEEIHTLSGQMVNAAQANDWDSLIALESRVTTLRDRLMNEEGADSLVLSVAESAQKSAMIRKILENDAEIRRHVEPWMDSVRQFLGSQSQRRKMQRAYAATDSPSESGAAASGSFG
;
A
#
# COMPACT_ATOMS: atom_id res chain seq x y z
N MET A 1 5.82 6.18 34.72
CA MET A 1 5.76 5.95 33.27
C MET A 1 6.42 4.64 32.98
N SER A 2 5.60 3.64 32.66
CA SER A 2 6.07 2.32 32.24
C SER A 2 6.68 2.36 30.84
N ASP A 3 7.65 1.48 30.56
CA ASP A 3 8.31 1.35 29.24
C ASP A 3 7.28 1.16 28.11
N GLN A 4 6.24 0.37 28.38
CA GLN A 4 5.08 0.18 27.49
C GLN A 4 4.40 1.51 27.11
N PHE A 5 4.24 2.43 28.06
CA PHE A 5 3.57 3.72 27.82
C PHE A 5 4.39 4.60 26.86
N VAL A 6 5.71 4.58 27.00
CA VAL A 6 6.64 5.32 26.12
C VAL A 6 6.53 4.82 24.68
N ILE A 7 6.41 3.50 24.49
CA ILE A 7 6.23 2.91 23.15
C ILE A 7 4.91 3.38 22.51
N TYR A 8 3.80 3.42 23.26
CA TYR A 8 2.53 3.93 22.73
C TYR A 8 2.58 5.42 22.39
N GLU A 9 3.27 6.23 23.18
CA GLU A 9 3.48 7.66 22.91
C GLU A 9 4.30 7.89 21.63
N GLU A 10 5.33 7.06 21.42
CA GLU A 10 6.15 7.13 20.21
C GLU A 10 5.36 6.71 18.97
N ILE A 11 4.61 5.60 19.03
CA ILE A 11 3.72 5.16 17.93
C ILE A 11 2.68 6.24 17.62
N HIS A 12 2.08 6.85 18.64
CA HIS A 12 1.14 7.95 18.47
C HIS A 12 1.77 9.12 17.70
N THR A 13 2.98 9.54 18.09
CA THR A 13 3.72 10.60 17.41
C THR A 13 4.03 10.25 15.96
N LEU A 14 4.50 9.02 15.70
CA LEU A 14 4.81 8.54 14.35
C LEU A 14 3.57 8.46 13.46
N SER A 15 2.44 7.98 13.98
CA SER A 15 1.19 7.92 13.23
C SER A 15 0.71 9.30 12.77
N GLY A 16 0.93 10.36 13.57
CA GLY A 16 0.68 11.74 13.15
C GLY A 16 1.61 12.22 12.05
N GLN A 17 2.89 11.83 12.09
CA GLN A 17 3.85 12.13 11.01
C GLN A 17 3.48 11.39 9.72
N MET A 18 2.98 10.16 9.81
CA MET A 18 2.52 9.38 8.66
C MET A 18 1.30 10.03 7.98
N VAL A 19 0.38 10.62 8.74
CA VAL A 19 -0.72 11.42 8.17
C VAL A 19 -0.18 12.59 7.34
N ASN A 20 0.80 13.33 7.86
CA ASN A 20 1.40 14.45 7.14
C ASN A 20 2.11 13.99 5.85
N ALA A 21 2.85 12.87 5.91
CA ALA A 21 3.51 12.28 4.75
C ALA A 21 2.48 11.83 3.69
N ALA A 22 1.40 11.17 4.11
CA ALA A 22 0.33 10.73 3.22
C ALA A 22 -0.38 11.91 2.55
N GLN A 23 -0.68 12.99 3.29
CA GLN A 23 -1.27 14.22 2.74
C GLN A 23 -0.32 14.93 1.75
N ALA A 24 0.99 14.88 1.99
CA ALA A 24 2.00 15.44 1.10
C ALA A 24 2.32 14.55 -0.11
N ASN A 25 1.76 13.33 -0.18
CA ASN A 25 2.16 12.28 -1.15
C ASN A 25 3.66 11.94 -1.08
N ASP A 26 4.27 12.06 0.10
CA ASP A 26 5.67 11.71 0.35
C ASP A 26 5.77 10.23 0.72
N TRP A 27 5.80 9.40 -0.33
CA TRP A 27 5.78 7.94 -0.20
C TRP A 27 7.04 7.38 0.46
N ASP A 28 8.20 7.98 0.18
CA ASP A 28 9.48 7.53 0.74
C ASP A 28 9.49 7.74 2.27
N SER A 29 9.04 8.92 2.73
CA SER A 29 8.88 9.18 4.16
C SER A 29 7.83 8.28 4.80
N LEU A 30 6.71 8.02 4.11
CA LEU A 30 5.66 7.15 4.63
C LEU A 30 6.17 5.72 4.89
N ILE A 31 6.95 5.15 3.97
CA ILE A 31 7.56 3.82 4.10
C ILE A 31 8.59 3.80 5.24
N ALA A 32 9.43 4.84 5.34
CA ALA A 32 10.42 4.94 6.41
C ALA A 32 9.77 5.01 7.80
N LEU A 33 8.66 5.76 7.92
CA LEU A 33 7.88 5.87 9.16
C LEU A 33 7.18 4.55 9.50
N GLU A 34 6.60 3.85 8.53
CA GLU A 34 5.95 2.54 8.73
C GLU A 34 6.93 1.51 9.30
N SER A 35 8.17 1.48 8.80
CA SER A 35 9.21 0.57 9.31
C SER A 35 9.47 0.79 10.80
N ARG A 36 9.53 2.04 11.25
CA ARG A 36 9.73 2.40 12.65
C ARG A 36 8.53 2.00 13.52
N VAL A 37 7.31 2.27 13.06
CA VAL A 37 6.08 1.86 13.75
C VAL A 37 6.02 0.33 13.89
N THR A 38 6.39 -0.39 12.85
CA THR A 38 6.46 -1.86 12.86
C THR A 38 7.44 -2.38 13.91
N THR A 39 8.66 -1.84 13.98
CA THR A 39 9.64 -2.24 15.02
C THR A 39 9.12 -2.00 16.44
N LEU A 40 8.47 -0.85 16.69
CA LEU A 40 7.91 -0.53 18.00
C LEU A 40 6.74 -1.43 18.37
N ARG A 41 5.84 -1.72 17.42
CA ARG A 41 4.73 -2.66 17.62
C ARG A 41 5.25 -4.06 17.95
N ASP A 42 6.26 -4.53 17.24
CA ASP A 42 6.80 -5.87 17.45
C ASP A 42 7.50 -5.97 18.83
N ARG A 43 8.21 -4.92 19.25
CA ARG A 43 8.76 -4.80 20.61
C ARG A 43 7.65 -4.85 21.67
N LEU A 44 6.59 -4.09 21.49
CA LEU A 44 5.44 -4.06 22.38
C LEU A 44 4.78 -5.44 22.51
N MET A 45 4.59 -6.17 21.41
CA MET A 45 4.02 -7.52 21.41
C MET A 45 4.89 -8.53 22.17
N ASN A 46 6.21 -8.37 22.11
CA ASN A 46 7.15 -9.23 22.85
C ASN A 46 7.16 -8.91 24.35
N GLU A 47 6.94 -7.66 24.74
CA GLU A 47 6.93 -7.21 26.14
C GLU A 47 5.60 -7.50 26.85
N GLU A 48 4.45 -7.40 26.16
CA GLU A 48 3.13 -7.69 26.72
C GLU A 48 2.96 -9.16 27.19
N GLY A 49 3.81 -10.09 26.70
CA GLY A 49 3.79 -11.51 27.08
C GLY A 49 4.65 -11.88 28.31
N ALA A 50 5.56 -11.01 28.77
CA ALA A 50 6.58 -11.38 29.75
C ALA A 50 6.31 -10.88 31.18
N ASP A 51 5.69 -9.70 31.32
CA ASP A 51 5.16 -9.18 32.58
C ASP A 51 4.45 -7.88 32.21
N SER A 52 3.12 -7.89 32.16
CA SER A 52 2.35 -6.66 31.97
C SER A 52 2.57 -5.79 33.20
N LEU A 53 3.57 -4.91 33.13
CA LEU A 53 3.82 -3.88 34.14
C LEU A 53 2.50 -3.15 34.37
N VAL A 54 1.93 -3.36 35.56
CA VAL A 54 0.60 -2.84 35.93
C VAL A 54 0.59 -1.33 35.71
N LEU A 55 -0.03 -0.89 34.62
CA LEU A 55 -0.25 0.53 34.34
C LEU A 55 -1.13 1.10 35.44
N SER A 56 -0.86 2.32 35.88
CA SER A 56 -1.81 3.04 36.71
C SER A 56 -3.13 3.26 35.95
N VAL A 57 -4.21 3.56 36.68
CA VAL A 57 -5.52 3.88 36.08
C VAL A 57 -5.41 5.07 35.12
N ALA A 58 -4.58 6.07 35.48
CA ALA A 58 -4.33 7.24 34.64
C ALA A 58 -3.58 6.87 33.35
N GLU A 59 -2.50 6.08 33.45
CA GLU A 59 -1.73 5.62 32.28
C GLU A 59 -2.59 4.72 31.38
N SER A 60 -3.49 3.89 31.94
CA SER A 60 -4.42 3.06 31.18
C SER A 60 -5.44 3.89 30.40
N ALA A 61 -5.98 4.96 31.00
CA ALA A 61 -6.89 5.87 30.34
C ALA A 61 -6.18 6.64 29.20
N GLN A 62 -4.95 7.12 29.45
CA GLN A 62 -4.14 7.80 28.45
C GLN A 62 -3.73 6.87 27.29
N LYS A 63 -3.30 5.64 27.59
CA LYS A 63 -3.02 4.60 26.58
C LYS A 63 -4.24 4.37 25.68
N SER A 64 -5.43 4.25 26.27
CA SER A 64 -6.67 4.06 25.51
C SER A 64 -6.97 5.24 24.58
N ALA A 65 -6.70 6.47 25.02
CA ALA A 65 -6.83 7.66 24.18
C ALA A 65 -5.81 7.68 23.04
N MET A 66 -4.55 7.32 23.30
CA MET A 66 -3.50 7.20 22.28
C MET A 66 -3.86 6.15 21.22
N ILE A 67 -4.33 4.97 21.63
CA ILE A 67 -4.76 3.91 20.71
C ILE A 67 -5.87 4.42 19.78
N ARG A 68 -6.88 5.09 20.34
CA ARG A 68 -7.95 5.67 19.52
C ARG A 68 -7.39 6.65 18.49
N LYS A 69 -6.43 7.49 18.89
CA LYS A 69 -5.84 8.47 18.00
C LYS A 69 -4.98 7.84 16.90
N ILE A 70 -4.25 6.78 17.22
CA ILE A 70 -3.51 5.98 16.23
C ILE A 70 -4.49 5.39 15.19
N LEU A 71 -5.62 4.83 15.63
CA LEU A 71 -6.63 4.26 14.71
C LEU A 71 -7.29 5.32 13.82
N GLU A 72 -7.54 6.53 14.35
CA GLU A 72 -8.00 7.67 13.55
C GLU A 72 -6.96 8.07 12.49
N ASN A 73 -5.67 8.14 12.87
CA ASN A 73 -4.58 8.45 11.96
C ASN A 73 -4.45 7.38 10.86
N ASP A 74 -4.55 6.09 11.20
CA ASP A 74 -4.55 4.99 10.24
C ASP A 74 -5.69 5.09 9.21
N ALA A 75 -6.89 5.47 9.67
CA ALA A 75 -8.03 5.68 8.79
C ALA A 75 -7.78 6.85 7.83
N GLU A 76 -7.17 7.94 8.32
CA GLU A 76 -6.80 9.09 7.51
C GLU A 76 -5.71 8.74 6.49
N ILE A 77 -4.69 7.97 6.87
CA ILE A 77 -3.65 7.48 5.95
C ILE A 77 -4.30 6.67 4.82
N ARG A 78 -5.16 5.69 5.13
CA ARG A 78 -5.86 4.88 4.12
C ARG A 78 -6.70 5.73 3.17
N ARG A 79 -7.37 6.78 3.68
CA ARG A 79 -8.15 7.72 2.86
C ARG A 79 -7.33 8.41 1.76
N HIS A 80 -6.03 8.61 1.99
CA HIS A 80 -5.12 9.20 0.99
C HIS A 80 -4.46 8.15 0.10
N VAL A 81 -4.04 7.01 0.66
CA VAL A 81 -3.27 6.00 -0.08
C VAL A 81 -4.15 5.11 -0.98
N GLU A 82 -5.34 4.72 -0.52
CA GLU A 82 -6.21 3.78 -1.26
C GLU A 82 -6.65 4.31 -2.63
N PRO A 83 -7.13 5.56 -2.76
CA PRO A 83 -7.56 6.10 -4.07
C PRO A 83 -6.42 6.21 -5.09
N TRP A 84 -5.22 6.56 -4.62
CA TRP A 84 -4.04 6.62 -5.48
C TRP A 84 -3.66 5.23 -6.01
N MET A 85 -3.67 4.22 -5.15
CA MET A 85 -3.39 2.84 -5.54
C MET A 85 -4.43 2.29 -6.53
N ASP A 86 -5.71 2.64 -6.38
CA ASP A 86 -6.76 2.30 -7.35
C ASP A 86 -6.50 2.95 -8.71
N SER A 87 -6.08 4.22 -8.71
CA SER A 87 -5.73 4.94 -9.93
C SER A 87 -4.53 4.30 -10.66
N VAL A 88 -3.50 3.89 -9.91
CA VAL A 88 -2.34 3.17 -10.46
C VAL A 88 -2.75 1.81 -11.05
N ARG A 89 -3.58 1.04 -10.34
CA ARG A 89 -4.12 -0.24 -10.84
C ARG A 89 -4.88 -0.07 -12.14
N GLN A 90 -5.76 0.94 -12.23
CA GLN A 90 -6.53 1.23 -13.43
C GLN A 90 -5.62 1.63 -14.60
N PHE A 91 -4.63 2.48 -14.36
CA PHE A 91 -3.66 2.90 -15.37
C PHE A 91 -2.90 1.71 -15.94
N LEU A 92 -2.33 0.86 -15.09
CA LEU A 92 -1.58 -0.34 -15.51
C LEU A 92 -2.47 -1.37 -16.24
N GLY A 93 -3.71 -1.54 -15.79
CA GLY A 93 -4.70 -2.39 -16.45
C GLY A 93 -5.06 -1.89 -17.85
N SER A 94 -5.30 -0.59 -18.01
CA SER A 94 -5.63 0.03 -19.29
C SER A 94 -4.49 -0.12 -20.32
N GLN A 95 -3.23 0.02 -19.89
CA GLN A 95 -2.06 -0.15 -20.76
C GLN A 95 -1.90 -1.60 -21.23
N SER A 96 -2.18 -2.57 -20.36
CA SER A 96 -2.15 -3.98 -20.70
C SER A 96 -3.21 -4.34 -21.75
N GLN A 97 -4.42 -3.77 -21.60
CA GLN A 97 -5.50 -3.94 -22.57
C GLN A 97 -5.16 -3.31 -23.93
N ARG A 98 -4.58 -2.10 -23.94
CA ARG A 98 -4.11 -1.44 -25.17
C ARG A 98 -3.09 -2.29 -25.93
N ARG A 99 -2.08 -2.84 -25.24
CA ARG A 99 -1.07 -3.72 -25.86
C ARG A 99 -1.70 -4.98 -26.45
N LYS A 100 -2.69 -5.58 -25.79
CA LYS A 100 -3.40 -6.77 -26.28
C LYS A 100 -4.17 -6.48 -27.56
N MET A 101 -4.88 -5.35 -27.62
CA MET A 101 -5.59 -4.90 -28.82
C MET A 101 -4.64 -4.64 -29.98
N GLN A 102 -3.52 -3.93 -29.76
CA GLN A 102 -2.51 -3.66 -30.79
C GLN A 102 -1.93 -4.95 -31.39
N ARG A 103 -1.65 -5.96 -30.57
CA ARG A 103 -1.18 -7.28 -31.05
C ARG A 103 -2.24 -8.02 -31.86
N ALA A 104 -3.51 -7.94 -31.48
CA ALA A 104 -4.59 -8.57 -32.22
C ALA A 104 -4.76 -7.94 -33.61
N TYR A 105 -4.76 -6.59 -33.69
CA TYR A 105 -4.84 -5.89 -34.97
C TYR A 105 -3.61 -6.14 -35.86
N ALA A 106 -2.39 -6.13 -35.29
CA ALA A 106 -1.17 -6.45 -36.06
C ALA A 106 -1.16 -7.90 -36.58
N ALA A 107 -1.77 -8.84 -35.86
CA ALA A 107 -1.91 -10.22 -36.31
C ALA A 107 -2.95 -10.37 -37.44
N THR A 108 -3.96 -9.49 -37.51
CA THR A 108 -4.97 -9.49 -38.58
C THR A 108 -4.55 -8.67 -39.81
N ASP A 109 -3.62 -7.72 -39.66
CA ASP A 109 -3.10 -6.88 -40.76
C ASP A 109 -1.89 -7.51 -41.50
N SER A 110 -1.54 -8.76 -41.19
CA SER A 110 -0.54 -9.49 -41.96
C SER A 110 -1.11 -9.86 -43.34
N PRO A 111 -0.54 -9.40 -44.47
CA PRO A 111 -1.11 -9.65 -45.78
C PRO A 111 -1.05 -11.14 -46.11
N SER A 112 -2.20 -11.76 -46.31
CA SER A 112 -2.31 -13.07 -46.93
C SER A 112 -1.92 -12.96 -48.41
N GLU A 113 -0.66 -13.20 -48.74
CA GLU A 113 -0.26 -13.60 -50.09
C GLU A 113 -0.76 -15.02 -50.35
N SER A 114 -1.93 -15.13 -50.97
CA SER A 114 -2.37 -16.36 -51.64
C SER A 114 -3.09 -16.01 -52.95
N GLY A 115 -2.29 -15.70 -53.98
CA GLY A 115 -2.72 -15.65 -55.36
C GLY A 115 -2.43 -16.97 -56.08
N ALA A 116 -3.40 -17.88 -56.10
CA ALA A 116 -3.39 -19.04 -56.99
C ALA A 116 -3.80 -18.62 -58.41
N ALA A 117 -3.01 -19.03 -59.42
CA ALA A 117 -3.44 -19.16 -60.82
C ALA A 117 -2.63 -20.32 -61.44
N ALA A 118 -3.21 -21.51 -61.59
CA ALA A 118 -4.08 -21.95 -62.70
C ALA A 118 -3.28 -22.73 -63.78
N SER A 119 -3.46 -24.05 -63.74
CA SER A 119 -3.61 -25.05 -64.80
C SER A 119 -3.21 -24.70 -66.26
N GLY A 120 -2.45 -25.60 -66.92
CA GLY A 120 -2.37 -25.64 -68.38
C GLY A 120 -1.35 -26.67 -68.94
N SER A 121 -1.86 -27.68 -69.64
CA SER A 121 -1.17 -28.82 -70.26
C SER A 121 -0.40 -28.47 -71.56
N PHE A 122 0.63 -29.26 -71.88
CA PHE A 122 0.91 -29.96 -73.16
C PHE A 122 2.38 -29.92 -73.59
N GLY A 123 2.93 -31.09 -73.97
CA GLY A 123 4.27 -31.26 -74.56
C GLY A 123 4.86 -32.62 -74.25
#